data_AF-Q5W2Y4-F1
#
_entry.id   AF-Q5W2Y4-F1
#
_cell.length_a   1.000
_cell.length_b   1.000
_cell.length_c   1.000
_cell.angle_alpha   90.00
_cell.angle_beta   90.00
_cell.angle_gamma   90.00
#
_symmetry.space_group_name_H-M   'P 1'
#
loop_
_entity.id
_entity.type
_entity.pdbx_description
1 polymer ?
#
loop_
_entity_poly.entity_id
_entity_poly.type
_entity_poly.pdbx_seq_one_letter_code
_entity_poly.pdbx_strand_id
1 'polypeptide(L)'
;MTTLSVGSSMATEVVTAKYRFLVLLYQLGGEASWSEIFSHWRNSEISRYADELIKKGLIVDRWEKNKRIFKITENGITLVKKILEIEMMVAQ
;
A
#
# COMPACT_ATOMS: atom_id res chain seq x y z
N MET A 1 15.04 -4.66 37.35
CA MET A 1 15.39 -5.25 36.04
C MET A 1 14.11 -5.34 35.25
N THR A 2 13.85 -4.36 34.39
CA THR A 2 12.58 -4.27 33.67
C THR A 2 12.71 -5.05 32.36
N THR A 3 11.87 -6.06 32.21
CA THR A 3 11.74 -6.91 31.03
C THR A 3 11.36 -6.07 29.82
N LEU A 4 12.32 -5.81 28.93
CA LEU A 4 12.08 -5.36 27.55
C LEU A 4 11.36 -6.50 26.82
N SER A 5 10.04 -6.51 26.89
CA SER A 5 9.19 -7.43 26.15
C SER A 5 8.16 -6.64 25.37
N VAL A 6 8.01 -6.99 24.09
CA VAL A 6 6.87 -6.68 23.21
C VAL A 6 6.84 -5.27 22.57
N GLY A 7 7.95 -4.51 22.53
CA GLY A 7 7.98 -3.23 21.80
C GLY A 7 8.30 -3.36 20.30
N SER A 8 9.10 -4.35 19.93
CA SER A 8 9.78 -4.37 18.62
C SER A 8 9.05 -5.17 17.52
N SER A 9 7.97 -5.88 17.85
CA SER A 9 7.17 -6.65 16.87
C SER A 9 5.91 -5.94 16.39
N MET A 10 5.40 -4.91 17.10
CA MET A 10 4.18 -4.18 16.71
C MET A 10 4.45 -2.97 15.81
N ALA A 11 5.66 -2.40 15.83
CA ALA A 11 6.01 -1.23 15.03
C ALA A 11 6.26 -1.57 13.54
N THR A 12 6.59 -2.83 13.25
CA THR A 12 6.78 -3.38 11.89
C THR A 12 5.49 -3.90 11.24
N GLU A 13 4.35 -3.83 11.93
CA GLU A 13 3.00 -4.14 11.43
C GLU A 13 2.18 -2.90 11.03
N VAL A 14 2.77 -1.71 10.95
CA VAL A 14 2.02 -0.45 10.78
C VAL A 14 1.51 -0.22 9.34
N VAL A 15 1.99 -1.00 8.36
CA VAL A 15 1.35 -1.05 7.04
C VAL A 15 0.30 -2.15 7.04
N THR A 16 -0.92 -1.81 7.48
CA THR A 16 -2.07 -2.70 7.24
C THR A 16 -2.09 -3.10 5.77
N ALA A 17 -2.45 -4.35 5.46
CA ALA A 17 -2.34 -4.91 4.11
C ALA A 17 -2.82 -3.96 2.99
N LYS A 18 -3.89 -3.18 3.20
CA LYS A 18 -4.33 -2.17 2.22
C LYS A 18 -3.29 -1.07 1.90
N TYR A 19 -2.53 -0.59 2.88
CA TYR A 19 -1.49 0.39 2.62
C TYR A 19 -0.29 -0.22 1.91
N ARG A 20 -0.12 -1.55 1.99
CA ARG A 20 0.87 -2.27 1.19
C ARG A 20 0.52 -2.22 -0.30
N PHE A 21 -0.77 -2.30 -0.66
CA PHE A 21 -1.22 -2.05 -2.03
C PHE A 21 -0.76 -0.67 -2.50
N LEU A 22 -1.03 0.36 -1.68
CA LEU A 22 -0.76 1.74 -2.02
C LEU A 22 0.76 2.01 -2.19
N VAL A 23 1.57 1.48 -1.27
CA VAL A 23 3.04 1.56 -1.32
C VAL A 23 3.57 0.81 -2.54
N LEU A 24 3.08 -0.40 -2.81
CA LEU A 24 3.48 -1.18 -4.00
C LEU A 24 3.15 -0.42 -5.29
N LEU A 25 1.95 0.13 -5.41
CA LEU A 25 1.55 0.92 -6.58
C LEU A 25 2.48 2.14 -6.78
N TYR A 26 2.87 2.80 -5.69
CA TYR A 26 3.84 3.90 -5.73
C TYR A 26 5.23 3.42 -6.21
N GLN A 27 5.72 2.29 -5.71
CA GLN A 27 7.00 1.69 -6.12
C GLN A 27 7.02 1.27 -7.60
N LEU A 28 5.87 0.89 -8.16
CA LEU A 28 5.71 0.57 -9.58
C LEU A 28 5.63 1.81 -10.50
N GLY A 29 5.89 3.00 -9.96
CA GLY A 29 5.84 4.25 -10.73
C GLY A 29 4.49 4.97 -10.67
N GLY A 30 3.59 4.53 -9.79
CA GLY A 30 2.29 5.17 -9.55
C GLY A 30 1.17 4.71 -10.47
N GLU A 31 1.44 3.81 -11.42
CA GLU A 31 0.44 3.21 -12.29
C GLU A 31 0.80 1.75 -12.59
N ALA A 32 -0.14 0.82 -12.44
CA ALA A 32 0.10 -0.60 -12.68
C ALA A 32 -1.20 -1.36 -12.99
N SER A 33 -1.11 -2.43 -13.78
CA SER A 33 -2.25 -3.33 -13.99
C SER A 33 -2.51 -4.24 -12.79
N TRP A 34 -3.75 -4.72 -12.68
CA TRP A 34 -4.14 -5.74 -11.71
C TRP A 34 -3.19 -6.93 -11.69
N SER A 35 -2.83 -7.44 -12.87
CA SER A 35 -1.95 -8.60 -13.02
C SER A 35 -0.54 -8.33 -12.52
N GLU A 36 -0.01 -7.12 -12.71
CA GLU A 36 1.28 -6.71 -12.16
C GLU A 36 1.23 -6.63 -10.64
N ILE A 37 0.20 -5.99 -10.08
CA ILE A 37 0.06 -5.89 -8.62
C ILE A 37 -0.08 -7.28 -7.98
N PHE A 38 -0.90 -8.15 -8.59
CA PHE A 38 -1.11 -9.52 -8.11
C PHE A 38 0.14 -10.40 -8.23
N SER A 39 1.02 -10.16 -9.21
CA SER A 39 2.26 -10.92 -9.36
C SER A 39 3.24 -10.60 -8.23
N HIS A 40 3.30 -9.33 -7.79
CA HIS A 40 4.12 -8.87 -6.68
C HIS A 40 3.55 -9.23 -5.31
N TRP A 41 2.23 -9.33 -5.21
CA TRP A 41 1.54 -9.63 -3.97
C TRP A 41 0.43 -10.64 -4.25
N ARG A 42 0.65 -11.93 -3.96
CA ARG A 42 -0.32 -13.00 -4.23
C ARG A 42 -1.32 -13.16 -3.08
N ASN A 43 -2.13 -12.13 -2.82
CA ASN A 43 -3.11 -12.13 -1.75
C ASN A 43 -4.54 -12.04 -2.30
N SER A 44 -5.44 -12.90 -1.82
CA SER A 44 -6.85 -12.93 -2.26
C SER A 44 -7.64 -11.67 -1.89
N GLU A 45 -7.22 -10.95 -0.86
CA GLU A 45 -7.90 -9.76 -0.34
C GLU A 45 -7.52 -8.48 -1.11
N ILE A 46 -6.63 -8.56 -2.10
CA ILE A 46 -6.15 -7.39 -2.87
C ILE A 46 -7.29 -6.63 -3.52
N SER A 47 -8.35 -7.32 -3.93
CA SER A 47 -9.52 -6.68 -4.57
C SER A 47 -10.22 -5.78 -3.57
N ARG A 48 -10.44 -6.30 -2.35
CA ARG A 48 -11.06 -5.54 -1.26
C ARG A 48 -10.20 -4.34 -0.87
N TYR A 49 -8.88 -4.51 -0.83
CA TYR A 49 -7.97 -3.40 -0.52
C TYR A 49 -7.97 -2.32 -1.60
N ALA A 50 -7.97 -2.70 -2.87
CA ALA A 50 -8.09 -1.76 -3.98
C ALA A 50 -9.41 -0.97 -3.87
N ASP A 51 -10.54 -1.65 -3.66
CA ASP A 51 -11.84 -1.00 -3.53
C ASP A 51 -11.93 -0.07 -2.32
N GLU A 52 -11.32 -0.42 -1.18
CA GLU A 52 -11.20 0.48 -0.02
C GLU A 52 -10.36 1.73 -0.33
N LEU A 53 -9.25 1.59 -1.05
CA LEU A 53 -8.41 2.71 -1.43
C LEU A 53 -9.07 3.62 -2.48
N ILE A 54 -9.87 3.05 -3.39
CA ILE A 54 -10.69 3.79 -4.35
C ILE A 54 -11.74 4.61 -3.60
N LYS A 55 -12.48 4.00 -2.66
CA LYS A 55 -13.48 4.70 -1.83
C LYS A 55 -12.87 5.86 -1.03
N LYS A 56 -11.60 5.75 -0.64
CA LYS A 56 -10.85 6.80 0.07
C LYS A 56 -10.27 7.87 -0.87
N GLY A 57 -10.42 7.72 -2.18
CA GLY A 57 -9.83 8.63 -3.17
C GLY A 57 -8.30 8.63 -3.17
N LEU A 58 -7.67 7.52 -2.76
CA LEU A 58 -6.21 7.38 -2.70
C LEU A 58 -5.68 6.79 -4.02
N ILE A 59 -6.46 5.95 -4.67
CA ILE A 59 -6.19 5.43 -6.01
C ILE A 59 -7.45 5.61 -6.87
N VAL A 60 -7.26 5.57 -8.18
CA VAL A 60 -8.33 5.44 -9.17
C VAL A 60 -8.05 4.24 -10.05
N ASP A 61 -9.10 3.63 -10.59
CA ASP A 61 -8.98 2.55 -11.56
C ASP A 61 -9.67 2.91 -12.89
N ARG A 62 -9.17 2.31 -13.95
CA ARG A 62 -9.77 2.38 -15.29
C ARG A 62 -9.60 1.04 -15.99
N TRP A 63 -10.49 0.78 -16.94
CA TRP A 63 -10.39 -0.38 -17.81
C TRP A 63 -9.73 0.02 -19.12
N GLU A 64 -8.61 -0.64 -19.44
CA GLU A 64 -7.94 -0.54 -20.73
C GLU A 64 -8.04 -1.89 -21.45
N LYS A 65 -8.90 -1.96 -22.47
CA LYS A 65 -9.27 -3.21 -23.13
C LYS A 65 -9.82 -4.21 -22.09
N ASN A 66 -9.07 -5.27 -21.80
CA ASN A 66 -9.43 -6.30 -20.81
C ASN A 66 -8.58 -6.22 -19.53
N LYS A 67 -7.84 -5.13 -19.32
CA LYS A 67 -6.97 -4.94 -18.15
C LYS A 67 -7.55 -3.84 -17.25
N ARG A 68 -7.66 -4.14 -15.96
CA ARG A 68 -7.93 -3.14 -14.92
C ARG A 68 -6.62 -2.49 -14.53
N ILE A 69 -6.49 -1.19 -14.76
CA ILE A 69 -5.30 -0.39 -14.47
C ILE A 69 -5.59 0.50 -13.27
N PHE A 70 -4.67 0.53 -12.30
CA PHE A 70 -4.75 1.39 -11.12
C PHE A 70 -3.74 2.51 -11.24
N LYS A 71 -4.14 3.70 -10.81
CA LYS A 71 -3.27 4.87 -10.72
C LYS A 71 -3.38 5.51 -9.34
N ILE A 72 -2.25 5.85 -8.75
CA ILE A 72 -2.21 6.57 -7.49
C ILE A 72 -2.62 8.04 -7.70
N THR A 73 -3.40 8.57 -6.77
CA THR A 73 -3.76 10.00 -6.75
C THR A 73 -2.72 10.81 -6.00
N GLU A 74 -2.80 12.14 -6.07
CA GLU A 74 -1.97 13.04 -5.25
C GLU A 74 -2.16 12.80 -3.74
N ASN A 75 -3.40 12.53 -3.30
CA ASN A 75 -3.71 12.18 -1.92
C ASN A 75 -3.05 10.85 -1.52
N GLY A 76 -3.08 9.86 -2.44
CA GLY A 76 -2.38 8.60 -2.28
C GLY A 76 -0.87 8.76 -2.13
N ILE A 77 -0.24 9.58 -2.99
CA ILE A 77 1.19 9.88 -2.94
C ILE A 77 1.56 10.54 -1.61
N THR A 78 0.79 11.54 -1.18
CA THR A 78 1.01 12.23 0.10
C THR A 78 0.97 11.24 1.26
N LEU A 79 0.02 10.31 1.26
CA LEU A 79 -0.09 9.31 2.30
C LEU A 79 1.08 8.32 2.27
N VAL A 80 1.49 7.84 1.09
CA VAL A 80 2.64 6.93 0.96
C VAL A 80 3.91 7.59 1.50
N LYS A 81 4.17 8.85 1.16
CA LYS A 81 5.35 9.57 1.66
C LYS A 81 5.36 9.62 3.19
N LYS A 82 4.22 9.94 3.82
CA LYS A 82 4.10 9.92 5.29
C LYS A 82 4.35 8.53 5.88
N ILE A 83 3.85 7.47 5.25
CA ILE A 83 4.10 6.09 5.67
C ILE A 83 5.60 5.78 5.63
N LEU A 84 6.27 6.10 4.52
CA LEU A 84 7.71 5.86 4.34
C LEU A 84 8.55 6.68 5.33
N GLU A 85 8.18 7.93 5.60
CA GLU A 85 8.84 8.77 6.61
C GLU A 85 8.76 8.14 8.00
N ILE A 86 7.59 7.63 8.39
CA ILE A 86 7.40 6.93 9.67
C ILE A 86 8.25 5.66 9.73
N GLU A 87 8.28 4.86 8.66
CA GLU A 87 9.12 3.66 8.58
C GLU A 87 10.60 3.99 8.77
N MET A 88 11.09 5.09 8.17
CA MET A 88 12.47 5.53 8.33
C MET A 88 12.79 6.01 9.75
N MET A 89 11.85 6.65 10.44
CA MET A 89 12.04 7.11 11.83
C MET A 89 12.05 5.95 12.84
N VAL A 90 11.32 4.87 12.56
CA VAL A 90 11.25 3.67 13.43
C VAL A 90 12.47 2.76 13.23
N ALA A 91 13.15 2.83 12.08
CA ALA A 91 14.33 2.03 11.79
C ALA A 91 15.64 2.57 12.41
N GLN A 92 15.61 3.74 13.06
CA GLN A 92 16.74 4.34 13.79
C GLN A 92 16.67 4.04 15.28
#